data_AF-A0A031IT82-F1
#
_entry.id   AF-A0A031IT82-F1
#
_cell.length_a   1.000
_cell.length_b   1.000
_cell.length_c   1.000
_cell.angle_alpha   90.00
_cell.angle_beta   90.00
_cell.angle_gamma   90.00
#
_symmetry.space_group_name_H-M   'P 1'
#
loop_
_entity.id
_entity.type
_entity.pdbx_description
1 polymer ?
#
loop_
_entity_poly.entity_id
_entity_poly.type
_entity_poly.pdbx_seq_one_letter_code
_entity_poly.pdbx_strand_id
1 'polypeptide(L)'
;MINLLIGGILGLIITTVGFDIIQSQDRNLTIQTMTNIVIALATVVAVAINYLSVKSQKESRRWEVNKDALINVSTTLSDLMSQTGKLSDNAFNGAQGIPEEHKFTPDNSIYSKFDKYLAHTVTVYGPLLNKDIISAIEKYKKTDSDITHAYNIDEYDIFQAYDASYAAQEKLMNTLNKNIKKYASI
;
A
#
# COMPACT_ATOMS: atom_id res chain seq x y z
N MET A 1 23.16 -2.50 -11.59
CA MET A 1 23.75 -3.75 -12.12
C MET A 1 22.73 -4.59 -12.89
N ILE A 2 21.57 -4.96 -12.33
CA ILE A 2 20.57 -5.80 -13.05
C ILE A 2 20.05 -5.16 -14.35
N ASN A 3 19.72 -3.86 -14.35
CA ASN A 3 19.28 -3.18 -15.59
C ASN A 3 20.37 -3.13 -16.66
N LEU A 4 21.64 -3.07 -16.23
CA LEU A 4 22.80 -3.06 -17.12
C LEU A 4 23.05 -4.45 -17.71
N LEU A 5 22.86 -5.51 -16.93
CA LEU A 5 22.88 -6.90 -17.41
C LEU A 5 21.75 -7.17 -18.40
N ILE A 6 20.53 -6.75 -18.11
CA ILE A 6 19.38 -6.90 -19.01
C ILE A 6 19.63 -6.13 -20.32
N GLY A 7 20.11 -4.88 -20.23
CA GLY A 7 20.46 -4.08 -21.40
C GLY A 7 21.57 -4.72 -22.24
N GLY A 8 22.60 -5.30 -21.60
CA GLY A 8 23.67 -6.02 -22.28
C GLY A 8 23.18 -7.29 -23.00
N ILE A 9 22.32 -8.08 -22.37
CA ILE A 9 21.73 -9.29 -22.97
C ILE A 9 20.85 -8.91 -24.17
N LEU A 10 19.98 -7.91 -24.03
CA LEU A 10 19.15 -7.41 -25.14
C LEU A 10 19.99 -6.85 -26.28
N GLY A 11 21.06 -6.10 -25.96
CA GLY A 11 21.99 -5.56 -26.95
C GLY A 11 22.70 -6.66 -27.74
N LEU A 12 23.19 -7.70 -27.08
CA LEU A 12 23.80 -8.85 -27.75
C LEU A 12 22.82 -9.57 -28.69
N ILE A 13 21.59 -9.78 -28.24
CA ILE A 13 20.53 -10.43 -29.05
C ILE A 13 20.19 -9.60 -30.31
N ILE A 14 20.02 -8.29 -30.15
CA ILE A 14 19.70 -7.40 -31.27
C ILE A 14 20.87 -7.35 -32.25
N THR A 15 22.10 -7.36 -31.74
CA THR A 15 23.30 -7.29 -32.59
C THR A 15 23.50 -8.59 -33.38
N THR A 16 23.32 -9.76 -32.77
CA THR A 16 23.47 -11.04 -33.47
C THR A 16 22.39 -11.25 -34.53
N VAL A 17 21.12 -11.02 -34.18
CA VAL A 17 20.01 -11.14 -35.14
C VAL A 17 20.09 -10.07 -36.23
N GLY A 18 20.44 -8.83 -35.86
CA GLY A 18 20.59 -7.73 -36.82
C GLY A 18 21.75 -7.94 -37.79
N PHE A 19 22.87 -8.47 -37.31
CA PHE A 19 24.03 -8.76 -38.17
C PHE A 19 23.74 -9.88 -39.17
N ASP A 20 23.07 -10.96 -38.76
CA ASP A 20 22.66 -12.04 -39.67
C ASP A 20 21.69 -11.57 -40.77
N ILE A 21 20.77 -10.65 -40.43
CA ILE A 21 19.84 -10.06 -41.39
C ILE A 21 20.56 -9.13 -42.39
N ILE A 22 21.57 -8.37 -41.94
CA ILE A 22 22.34 -7.48 -42.81
C ILE A 22 23.28 -8.26 -43.75
N GLN A 23 23.85 -9.37 -43.28
CA GLN A 23 24.83 -10.15 -44.04
C GLN A 23 24.19 -11.06 -45.12
N SER A 24 22.89 -11.36 -45.00
CA SER A 24 22.18 -12.21 -45.96
C SER A 24 21.82 -11.47 -47.26
N GLN A 25 22.77 -11.44 -48.20
CA GLN A 25 22.64 -10.73 -49.49
C GLN A 25 21.48 -11.20 -50.39
N ASP A 26 20.98 -12.44 -50.22
CA ASP A 26 19.92 -13.02 -51.07
C ASP A 26 18.51 -12.96 -50.48
N ARG A 27 18.28 -12.33 -49.30
CA ARG A 27 17.00 -12.34 -48.54
C ARG A 27 16.39 -13.73 -48.28
N ASN A 28 17.06 -14.82 -48.61
CA ASN A 28 16.62 -16.16 -48.27
C ASN A 28 16.94 -16.43 -46.81
N LEU A 29 15.88 -16.58 -46.01
CA LEU A 29 16.01 -16.91 -44.59
C LEU A 29 16.57 -18.35 -44.47
N THR A 30 17.86 -18.44 -44.19
CA THR A 30 18.52 -19.72 -43.93
C THR A 30 18.03 -20.31 -42.61
N ILE A 31 18.10 -21.64 -42.49
CA ILE A 31 17.78 -22.37 -41.26
C ILE A 31 18.54 -21.78 -40.06
N GLN A 32 19.79 -21.37 -40.27
CA GLN A 32 20.63 -20.72 -39.26
C GLN A 32 20.06 -19.38 -38.77
N THR A 33 19.62 -18.51 -39.68
CA THR A 33 18.98 -17.22 -39.35
C THR A 33 17.69 -17.45 -38.55
N MET A 34 16.87 -18.43 -38.96
CA MET A 34 15.67 -18.83 -38.24
C MET A 34 15.97 -19.33 -36.83
N THR A 35 16.98 -20.19 -36.67
CA THR A 35 17.40 -20.69 -35.35
C THR A 35 17.85 -19.55 -34.43
N ASN A 36 18.65 -18.61 -34.93
CA ASN A 36 19.12 -17.47 -34.13
C ASN A 36 17.97 -16.55 -33.69
N ILE A 37 16.96 -16.33 -34.55
CA ILE A 37 15.74 -15.60 -34.19
C ILE A 37 14.95 -16.33 -33.09
N VAL A 38 14.80 -17.66 -33.20
CA VAL A 38 14.09 -18.45 -32.18
C VAL A 38 14.82 -18.41 -30.84
N ILE A 39 16.16 -18.56 -30.83
CA ILE A 39 16.99 -18.45 -29.63
C ILE A 39 16.87 -17.04 -29.01
N ALA A 40 16.91 -16.00 -29.84
CA ALA A 40 16.74 -14.62 -29.42
C ALA A 40 15.39 -14.40 -28.71
N LEU A 41 14.29 -14.86 -29.32
CA LEU A 41 12.95 -14.75 -28.74
C LEU A 41 12.84 -15.53 -27.42
N ALA A 42 13.34 -16.76 -27.37
CA ALA A 42 13.36 -17.57 -26.15
C ALA A 42 14.13 -16.87 -25.02
N THR A 43 15.26 -16.23 -25.36
CA THR A 43 16.08 -15.50 -24.38
C THR A 43 15.36 -14.24 -23.88
N VAL A 44 14.69 -13.48 -24.75
CA VAL A 44 13.89 -12.31 -24.35
C VAL A 44 12.77 -12.71 -23.38
N VAL A 45 12.04 -13.79 -23.69
CA VAL A 45 10.98 -14.32 -22.82
C VAL A 45 11.56 -14.76 -21.47
N ALA A 46 12.68 -15.49 -21.48
CA ALA A 46 13.35 -15.92 -20.25
C ALA A 46 13.80 -14.74 -19.38
N VAL A 47 14.37 -13.69 -19.98
CA VAL A 47 14.76 -12.45 -19.29
C VAL A 47 13.54 -11.74 -18.71
N ALA A 48 12.44 -11.65 -19.47
CA ALA A 48 11.20 -11.03 -19.00
C ALA A 48 10.63 -11.77 -17.78
N ILE A 49 10.57 -13.10 -17.83
CA ILE A 49 10.11 -13.94 -16.71
C ILE A 49 11.01 -13.75 -15.48
N ASN A 50 12.34 -13.80 -15.66
CA ASN A 50 13.28 -13.61 -14.55
C ASN A 50 13.15 -12.22 -13.92
N TYR A 51 13.01 -11.19 -14.75
CA TYR A 51 12.81 -9.83 -14.26
C TYR A 51 11.52 -9.70 -13.45
N LEU A 52 10.40 -10.23 -13.95
CA LEU A 52 9.13 -10.25 -13.24
C LEU A 52 9.22 -11.05 -11.93
N SER A 53 9.88 -12.21 -11.95
CA SER A 53 10.10 -13.05 -10.78
C SER A 53 10.91 -12.32 -9.69
N VAL A 54 12.04 -11.72 -10.06
CA VAL A 54 12.88 -10.94 -9.12
C VAL A 54 12.12 -9.74 -8.56
N LYS A 55 11.33 -9.06 -9.39
CA LYS A 55 10.49 -7.94 -8.94
C LYS A 55 9.44 -8.41 -7.94
N SER A 56 8.70 -9.47 -8.27
CA SER A 56 7.68 -10.06 -7.39
C SER A 56 8.28 -10.53 -6.06
N GLN A 57 9.45 -11.18 -6.09
CA GLN A 57 10.13 -11.63 -4.88
C GLN A 57 10.54 -10.47 -3.97
N LYS A 58 11.00 -9.34 -4.53
CA LYS A 58 11.31 -8.14 -3.75
C LYS A 58 10.06 -7.56 -3.08
N GLU A 59 8.94 -7.50 -3.80
CA GLU A 59 7.68 -7.00 -3.27
C GLU A 59 7.11 -7.94 -2.19
N SER A 60 7.15 -9.26 -2.41
CA SER A 60 6.76 -10.27 -1.44
C SER A 60 7.61 -10.23 -0.17
N ARG A 61 8.93 -10.07 -0.27
CA ARG A 61 9.79 -9.89 0.92
C ARG A 61 9.46 -8.63 1.70
N ARG A 62 9.19 -7.51 1.02
CA ARG A 62 8.75 -6.27 1.68
C ARG A 62 7.41 -6.46 2.37
N TRP A 63 6.50 -7.21 1.77
CA TRP A 63 5.23 -7.57 2.39
C TRP A 63 5.44 -8.40 3.66
N GLU A 64 6.16 -9.51 3.58
CA GLU A 64 6.38 -10.41 4.72
C GLU A 64 6.98 -9.70 5.93
N VAL A 65 7.93 -8.76 5.71
CA VAL A 65 8.53 -7.99 6.81
C VAL A 65 7.53 -7.03 7.46
N ASN A 66 6.64 -6.41 6.68
CA ASN A 66 5.73 -5.36 7.17
C ASN A 66 4.35 -5.89 7.55
N LYS A 67 4.03 -7.16 7.22
CA LYS A 67 2.70 -7.75 7.30
C LYS A 67 2.10 -7.60 8.69
N ASP A 68 2.79 -8.08 9.72
CA ASP A 68 2.25 -8.10 11.09
C ASP A 68 2.02 -6.68 11.61
N ALA A 69 2.93 -5.75 11.31
CA ALA A 69 2.80 -4.35 11.68
C ALA A 69 1.57 -3.70 11.02
N LEU A 70 1.39 -3.90 9.71
CA LEU A 70 0.26 -3.37 8.95
C LEU A 70 -1.07 -3.98 9.40
N ILE A 71 -1.10 -5.29 9.67
CA ILE A 71 -2.29 -5.97 10.18
C ILE A 71 -2.64 -5.43 11.56
N ASN A 72 -1.67 -5.29 12.47
CA ASN A 72 -1.94 -4.77 13.83
C ASN A 72 -2.49 -3.34 13.80
N VAL A 73 -1.94 -2.46 12.95
CA VAL A 73 -2.47 -1.11 12.75
C VAL A 73 -3.88 -1.17 12.17
N SER A 74 -4.12 -2.01 11.15
CA SER A 74 -5.44 -2.14 10.53
C SER A 74 -6.49 -2.67 11.50
N THR A 75 -6.16 -3.68 12.32
CA THR A 75 -7.09 -4.25 13.31
C THR A 75 -7.42 -3.22 14.37
N THR A 76 -6.41 -2.57 14.96
CA THR A 76 -6.65 -1.57 16.01
C THR A 76 -7.35 -0.30 15.49
N LEU A 77 -7.14 0.07 14.23
CA LEU A 77 -7.90 1.12 13.56
C LEU A 77 -9.38 0.71 13.38
N SER A 78 -9.64 -0.56 13.05
CA SER A 78 -11.02 -1.05 12.90
C SER A 78 -11.76 -1.01 14.24
N ASP A 79 -11.09 -1.40 15.33
CA ASP A 79 -11.64 -1.30 16.68
C ASP A 79 -11.91 0.15 17.07
N LEU A 80 -10.97 1.06 16.75
CA LEU A 80 -11.12 2.49 16.98
C LEU A 80 -12.29 3.09 16.17
N MET A 81 -12.47 2.69 14.91
CA MET A 81 -13.61 3.10 14.08
C MET A 81 -14.93 2.63 14.66
N SER A 82 -15.02 1.38 15.12
CA SER A 82 -16.24 0.85 15.75
C SER A 82 -16.63 1.65 16.99
N GLN A 83 -15.64 2.02 17.82
CA GLN A 83 -15.85 2.86 18.99
C GLN A 83 -16.24 4.30 18.59
N THR A 84 -15.54 4.89 17.62
CA THR A 84 -15.80 6.27 17.17
C THR A 84 -17.19 6.39 16.55
N GLY A 85 -17.65 5.39 15.78
CA GLY A 85 -19.01 5.35 15.25
C GLY A 85 -20.07 5.34 16.35
N LYS A 86 -19.91 4.49 17.37
CA LYS A 86 -20.83 4.46 18.52
C LYS A 86 -20.85 5.77 19.31
N LEU A 87 -19.68 6.40 19.47
CA LEU A 87 -19.59 7.71 20.13
C LEU A 87 -20.28 8.81 19.32
N SER A 88 -20.15 8.76 17.99
CA SER A 88 -20.87 9.67 17.08
C SER A 88 -22.39 9.49 17.19
N ASP A 89 -22.88 8.24 17.13
CA ASP A 89 -24.31 7.93 17.26
C ASP A 89 -24.86 8.42 18.61
N ASN A 90 -24.13 8.19 19.70
CA ASN A 90 -24.51 8.64 21.04
C ASN A 90 -24.54 10.17 21.15
N ALA A 91 -23.52 10.85 20.60
CA ALA A 91 -23.49 12.31 20.57
C ALA A 91 -24.67 12.89 19.77
N PHE A 92 -25.02 12.27 18.65
CA PHE A 92 -26.18 12.65 17.85
C PHE A 92 -27.49 12.45 18.61
N ASN A 93 -27.70 11.26 19.20
CA ASN A 93 -28.90 10.94 19.97
C ASN A 93 -29.07 11.89 21.16
N GLY A 94 -27.97 12.20 21.87
CA GLY A 94 -27.96 13.17 22.95
C GLY A 94 -28.38 14.57 22.49
N ALA A 95 -27.88 15.02 21.34
CA ALA A 95 -28.27 16.31 20.75
C ALA A 95 -29.75 16.34 20.31
N GLN A 96 -30.32 15.21 19.91
CA GLN A 96 -31.73 15.08 19.53
C GLN A 96 -32.68 14.78 20.71
N GLY A 97 -32.15 14.64 21.94
CA GLY A 97 -32.94 14.28 23.12
C GLY A 97 -33.50 12.84 23.08
N ILE A 98 -32.90 11.97 22.28
CA ILE A 98 -33.26 10.55 22.19
C ILE A 98 -32.59 9.81 23.34
N PRO A 99 -33.33 9.09 24.21
CA PRO A 99 -32.74 8.34 25.31
C PRO A 99 -31.83 7.22 24.79
N GLU A 100 -30.63 7.09 25.33
CA GLU A 100 -29.77 5.94 25.05
C GLU A 100 -30.39 4.66 25.63
N GLU A 101 -30.64 3.66 24.80
CA GLU A 101 -31.10 2.34 25.27
C GLU A 101 -30.01 1.60 26.08
N HIS A 102 -28.73 1.85 25.75
CA HIS A 102 -27.57 1.23 26.39
C HIS A 102 -26.44 2.24 26.55
N LYS A 103 -25.95 2.45 27.78
CA LYS A 103 -24.75 3.28 28.01
C LYS A 103 -23.52 2.63 27.39
N PHE A 104 -23.04 3.19 26.28
CA PHE A 104 -21.77 2.81 25.72
C PHE A 104 -20.64 3.41 26.57
N THR A 105 -19.70 2.57 27.02
CA THR A 105 -18.50 3.03 27.71
C THR A 105 -17.31 2.83 26.77
N PRO A 106 -16.63 3.91 26.33
CA PRO A 106 -15.46 3.78 25.46
C PRO A 106 -14.31 3.10 26.19
N ASP A 107 -13.60 2.21 25.49
CA ASP A 107 -12.33 1.66 25.96
C ASP A 107 -11.21 2.62 25.58
N ASN A 108 -10.75 3.40 26.56
CA ASN A 108 -9.65 4.35 26.39
C ASN A 108 -8.33 3.67 25.98
N SER A 109 -8.19 2.36 26.17
CA SER A 109 -7.00 1.62 25.75
C SER A 109 -6.91 1.45 24.23
N ILE A 110 -8.02 1.53 23.49
CA ILE A 110 -8.04 1.30 22.04
C ILE A 110 -7.27 2.39 21.30
N TYR A 111 -7.53 3.67 21.59
CA TYR A 111 -6.78 4.77 20.98
C TYR A 111 -5.29 4.69 21.30
N SER A 112 -4.94 4.44 22.57
CA SER A 112 -3.55 4.29 23.00
C SER A 112 -2.83 3.13 22.29
N LYS A 113 -3.51 1.99 22.13
CA LYS A 113 -2.97 0.84 21.36
C LYS A 113 -2.78 1.20 19.89
N PHE A 114 -3.76 1.82 19.26
CA PHE A 114 -3.69 2.24 17.87
C PHE A 114 -2.53 3.22 17.64
N ASP A 115 -2.42 4.28 18.45
CA ASP A 115 -1.34 5.26 18.33
C ASP A 115 0.04 4.62 18.52
N LYS A 116 0.17 3.72 19.51
CA LYS A 116 1.41 2.96 19.72
C LYS A 116 1.77 2.12 18.50
N TYR A 117 0.84 1.37 17.93
CA TYR A 117 1.11 0.55 16.75
C TYR A 117 1.39 1.38 15.50
N LEU A 118 0.70 2.52 15.34
CA LEU A 118 0.90 3.46 14.25
C LEU A 118 2.31 4.06 14.32
N ALA A 119 2.73 4.53 15.51
CA ALA A 119 4.05 5.08 15.74
C ALA A 119 5.16 4.03 15.55
N HIS A 120 4.96 2.82 16.07
CA HIS A 120 5.89 1.72 15.88
C HIS A 120 6.05 1.35 14.40
N THR A 121 4.93 1.27 13.66
CA THR A 121 4.92 0.98 12.22
C THR A 121 5.71 2.03 11.44
N VAL A 122 5.48 3.31 11.69
CA VAL A 122 6.23 4.38 11.01
C VAL A 122 7.71 4.37 11.38
N THR A 123 8.05 4.17 12.65
CA THR A 123 9.43 4.30 13.13
C THR A 123 10.30 3.11 12.71
N VAL A 124 9.80 1.89 12.90
CA VAL A 124 10.57 0.66 12.68
C VAL A 124 10.49 0.22 11.23
N TYR A 125 9.32 0.33 10.62
CA TYR A 125 9.05 -0.20 9.29
C TYR A 125 9.00 0.88 8.21
N GLY A 126 8.96 2.17 8.58
CA GLY A 126 8.93 3.33 7.67
C GLY A 126 9.85 3.21 6.45
N PRO A 127 11.16 2.90 6.60
CA PRO A 127 12.07 2.80 5.46
C PRO A 127 11.69 1.72 4.43
N LEU A 128 10.89 0.73 4.82
CA LEU A 128 10.47 -0.41 4.01
C LEU A 128 9.01 -0.32 3.55
N LEU A 129 8.23 0.61 4.12
CA LEU A 129 6.82 0.82 3.79
C LEU A 129 6.63 1.52 2.45
N ASN A 130 5.46 1.31 1.85
CA ASN A 130 5.06 2.08 0.68
C ASN A 130 4.90 3.57 1.05
N LYS A 131 5.41 4.47 0.20
CA LYS A 131 5.25 5.92 0.34
C LYS A 131 3.78 6.34 0.47
N ASP A 132 2.88 5.63 -0.19
CA ASP A 132 1.43 5.88 -0.08
C ASP A 132 0.92 5.66 1.34
N ILE A 133 1.43 4.63 2.04
CA ILE A 133 1.06 4.33 3.43
C ILE A 133 1.60 5.41 4.36
N ILE A 134 2.88 5.78 4.21
CA ILE A 134 3.51 6.83 5.02
C ILE A 134 2.74 8.15 4.87
N SER A 135 2.47 8.56 3.63
CA SER A 135 1.75 9.80 3.33
C SER A 135 0.33 9.78 3.91
N ALA A 136 -0.35 8.62 3.88
CA ALA A 136 -1.68 8.48 4.47
C ALA A 136 -1.65 8.56 6.00
N ILE A 137 -0.63 7.99 6.64
CA ILE A 137 -0.46 8.07 8.10
C ILE A 137 -0.16 9.51 8.52
N GLU A 138 0.75 10.21 7.83
CA GLU A 138 1.05 11.62 8.10
C GLU A 138 -0.18 12.51 7.93
N LYS A 139 -0.95 12.29 6.85
CA LYS A 139 -2.20 13.00 6.62
C LYS A 139 -3.23 12.73 7.72
N TYR A 140 -3.36 11.48 8.15
CA TYR A 140 -4.24 11.11 9.27
C TYR A 140 -3.83 11.85 10.54
N LYS A 141 -2.55 11.78 10.94
CA LYS A 141 -2.05 12.47 12.15
C LYS A 141 -2.29 13.98 12.12
N LYS A 142 -2.08 14.61 10.96
CA LYS A 142 -2.38 16.03 10.79
C LYS A 142 -3.88 16.30 10.98
N THR A 143 -4.72 15.51 10.33
CA THR A 143 -6.18 15.66 10.41
C THR A 143 -6.69 15.44 11.84
N ASP A 144 -6.17 14.44 12.55
CA ASP A 144 -6.50 14.13 13.96
C ASP A 144 -6.15 15.32 14.89
N SER A 145 -4.99 15.93 14.67
CA SER A 145 -4.57 17.15 15.38
C SER A 145 -5.45 18.35 15.04
N ASP A 146 -5.81 18.52 13.75
CA ASP A 146 -6.67 19.63 13.29
C ASP A 146 -8.08 19.49 13.89
N ILE A 147 -8.64 18.28 13.96
CA ILE A 147 -9.93 17.98 14.61
C ILE A 147 -9.88 18.30 16.11
N THR A 148 -8.82 17.84 16.78
CA THR A 148 -8.64 18.12 18.22
C THR A 148 -8.55 19.61 18.48
N HIS A 149 -7.86 20.36 17.62
CA HIS A 149 -7.79 21.81 17.71
C HIS A 149 -9.16 22.47 17.52
N ALA A 150 -9.89 22.10 16.46
CA ALA A 150 -11.22 22.62 16.16
C ALA A 150 -12.23 22.37 17.30
N TYR A 151 -12.17 21.19 17.93
CA TYR A 151 -12.98 20.90 19.11
C TYR A 151 -12.60 21.77 20.32
N ASN A 152 -11.31 21.97 20.58
CA ASN A 152 -10.84 22.76 21.72
C ASN A 152 -11.15 24.26 21.61
N ILE A 153 -11.40 24.77 20.41
CA ILE A 153 -11.78 26.17 20.16
C ILE A 153 -13.29 26.33 19.90
N ASP A 154 -14.08 25.30 20.19
CA ASP A 154 -15.54 25.27 19.98
C ASP A 154 -15.98 25.49 18.51
N GLU A 155 -15.10 25.23 17.54
CA GLU A 155 -15.45 25.21 16.09
C GLU A 155 -16.21 23.93 15.74
N TYR A 156 -15.87 22.82 16.40
CA TYR A 156 -16.61 21.56 16.32
C TYR A 156 -17.35 21.26 17.61
N ASP A 157 -18.64 20.91 17.47
CA ASP A 157 -19.34 20.19 18.53
C ASP A 157 -18.83 18.74 18.65
N ILE A 158 -19.21 18.06 19.73
CA ILE A 158 -18.74 16.70 20.01
C ILE A 158 -19.13 15.69 18.92
N PHE A 159 -20.30 15.85 18.30
CA PHE A 159 -20.75 15.00 17.21
C PHE A 159 -19.90 15.24 15.95
N GLN A 160 -19.71 16.50 15.56
CA GLN A 160 -18.87 16.90 14.44
C GLN A 160 -17.42 16.41 14.61
N ALA A 161 -16.88 16.49 15.82
CA ALA A 161 -15.55 15.96 16.12
C ALA A 161 -15.47 14.44 15.91
N TYR A 162 -16.48 13.67 16.36
CA TYR A 162 -16.53 12.22 16.15
C TYR A 162 -16.75 11.84 14.68
N ASP A 163 -17.65 12.53 13.98
CA ASP A 163 -17.91 12.31 12.55
C ASP A 163 -16.65 12.60 11.71
N ALA A 164 -15.97 13.72 11.96
CA ALA A 164 -14.72 14.06 11.30
C ALA A 164 -13.61 13.04 11.62
N SER A 165 -13.52 12.57 12.87
CA SER A 165 -12.56 11.54 13.28
C SER A 165 -12.83 10.22 12.57
N TYR A 166 -14.09 9.80 12.49
CA TYR A 166 -14.50 8.60 11.77
C TYR A 166 -14.13 8.68 10.28
N ALA A 167 -14.42 9.81 9.63
CA ALA A 167 -14.06 10.04 8.24
C ALA A 167 -12.53 10.03 8.01
N ALA A 168 -11.74 10.56 8.95
CA ALA A 168 -10.28 10.50 8.89
C ALA A 168 -9.76 9.05 9.03
N GLN A 169 -10.31 8.29 9.98
CA GLN A 169 -10.00 6.89 10.20
C GLN A 169 -10.36 6.04 8.99
N GLU A 170 -11.53 6.26 8.38
CA GLU A 170 -11.98 5.56 7.17
C GLU A 170 -11.02 5.78 6.00
N LYS A 171 -10.56 7.01 5.77
CA LYS A 171 -9.57 7.33 4.72
C LYS A 171 -8.26 6.57 4.92
N LEU A 172 -7.78 6.48 6.16
CA LEU A 172 -6.58 5.71 6.49
C LEU A 172 -6.82 4.21 6.27
N MET A 173 -7.93 3.68 6.76
CA MET A 173 -8.33 2.27 6.63
C MET A 173 -8.42 1.85 5.17
N ASN A 174 -9.04 2.67 4.31
CA ASN A 174 -9.14 2.41 2.88
C ASN A 174 -7.77 2.32 2.22
N THR A 175 -6.82 3.19 2.62
CA THR A 175 -5.46 3.16 2.07
C THR A 175 -4.68 1.94 2.55
N LEU A 176 -4.80 1.58 3.84
CA LEU A 176 -4.18 0.38 4.40
C LEU A 176 -4.74 -0.88 3.72
N ASN A 177 -6.06 -1.02 3.62
CA ASN A 177 -6.71 -2.16 2.97
C ASN A 177 -6.33 -2.28 1.50
N LYS A 178 -6.27 -1.18 0.75
CA LYS A 178 -5.83 -1.20 -0.66
C LYS A 178 -4.40 -1.75 -0.79
N ASN A 179 -3.50 -1.32 0.09
CA ASN A 179 -2.11 -1.79 0.07
C ASN A 179 -2.01 -3.25 0.54
N ILE A 180 -2.70 -3.63 1.61
CA ILE A 180 -2.76 -5.01 2.11
C ILE A 180 -3.26 -5.95 1.02
N LYS A 181 -4.38 -5.63 0.35
CA LYS A 181 -4.92 -6.44 -0.77
C LYS A 181 -3.91 -6.58 -1.90
N LYS A 182 -3.29 -5.47 -2.31
CA LYS A 182 -2.26 -5.46 -3.36
C LYS A 182 -1.09 -6.41 -3.03
N TYR A 183 -0.67 -6.45 -1.76
CA TYR A 183 0.45 -7.29 -1.34
C TYR A 183 0.05 -8.74 -1.06
N ALA A 184 -1.17 -8.98 -0.60
CA ALA A 184 -1.70 -10.32 -0.33
C ALA A 184 -2.03 -11.11 -1.61
N SER A 185 -1.97 -10.49 -2.79
CA SER A 185 -2.35 -11.11 -4.08
C SER A 185 -3.77 -11.69 -4.05
N ILE A 186 -4.72 -10.97 -3.44
CA ILE A 186 -6.17 -11.20 -3.54
C ILE A 186 -6.77 -10.14 -4.46
#